data_AF-B5ATI9-F1
#
_entry.id   AF-B5ATI9-F1
#
_cell.length_a   1.000
_cell.length_b   1.000
_cell.length_c   1.000
_cell.angle_alpha   90.00
_cell.angle_beta   90.00
_cell.angle_gamma   90.00
#
_symmetry.space_group_name_H-M   'P 1'
#
loop_
_entity.id
_entity.type
_entity.pdbx_description
1 polymer ?
#
loop_
_entity_poly.entity_id
_entity_poly.type
_entity_poly.pdbx_seq_one_letter_code
_entity_poly.pdbx_strand_id
1 'polypeptide(L)'
;TFDRQGQCTFANHADDWQGKLTAQRTALGKVSVDTWGGWAWINLDPDCGPLAEYLGVVPDMLDPFGLQNMRYRWRKWIIFDC
;
A
#
# COMPACT_ATOMS: atom_id res chain seq x y z
N THR A 1 -13.26 7.60 -12.71
CA THR A 1 -13.52 6.80 -11.49
C THR A 1 -12.70 5.53 -11.54
N PHE A 2 -12.38 4.96 -10.38
CA PHE A 2 -11.58 3.75 -10.25
C PHE A 2 -12.31 2.69 -9.42
N ASP A 3 -12.06 1.42 -9.70
CA ASP A 3 -12.49 0.31 -8.84
C ASP A 3 -11.49 0.06 -7.69
N ARG A 4 -11.75 -0.97 -6.87
CA ARG A 4 -10.89 -1.35 -5.73
C ARG A 4 -9.58 -2.02 -6.16
N GLN A 5 -9.47 -2.41 -7.43
CA GLN A 5 -8.29 -3.02 -8.05
C GLN A 5 -7.45 -1.96 -8.78
N GLY A 6 -7.82 -0.67 -8.66
CA GLY A 6 -7.12 0.45 -9.27
C GLY A 6 -7.32 0.56 -10.78
N GLN A 7 -8.28 -0.15 -11.37
CA GLN A 7 -8.61 0.01 -12.79
C GLN A 7 -9.48 1.25 -12.99
N CYS A 8 -9.15 2.05 -14.01
CA CYS A 8 -9.99 3.18 -14.40
C CYS A 8 -11.27 2.65 -15.06
N THR A 9 -12.42 2.87 -14.42
CA THR A 9 -13.74 2.45 -14.90
C THR A 9 -14.46 3.54 -15.67
N PHE A 10 -14.03 4.80 -15.52
CA PHE A 10 -14.63 5.94 -16.22
C PHE A 10 -13.62 7.06 -16.39
N ALA A 11 -13.50 7.56 -17.62
CA ALA A 11 -12.78 8.78 -17.98
C ALA A 11 -13.74 9.70 -18.75
N ASN A 12 -13.87 10.95 -18.30
CA ASN A 12 -14.73 11.91 -18.98
C ASN A 12 -14.14 12.26 -20.36
N HIS A 13 -15.01 12.41 -21.37
CA HIS A 13 -14.62 12.69 -22.76
C HIS A 13 -13.51 11.76 -23.31
N ALA A 14 -13.59 10.45 -23.01
CA ALA A 14 -12.56 9.49 -23.44
C ALA A 14 -12.33 9.45 -24.96
N ASP A 15 -13.38 9.73 -25.75
CA ASP A 15 -13.31 9.75 -27.22
C ASP A 15 -12.38 10.84 -27.78
N ASP A 16 -12.26 11.98 -27.08
CA ASP A 16 -11.36 13.09 -27.47
C ASP A 16 -9.89 12.64 -27.51
N TRP A 17 -9.57 11.58 -26.76
CA TRP A 17 -8.23 11.02 -26.66
C TRP A 17 -7.94 9.96 -27.72
N GLN A 18 -8.85 9.71 -28.67
CA GLN A 18 -8.61 8.89 -29.86
C GLN A 18 -8.00 7.51 -29.55
N GLY A 19 -8.53 6.85 -28.50
CA GLY A 19 -8.07 5.53 -28.05
C GLY A 19 -6.71 5.51 -27.33
N LYS A 20 -6.12 6.66 -26.98
CA LYS A 20 -4.83 6.74 -26.25
C LYS A 20 -4.96 6.44 -24.76
N LEU A 21 -6.17 6.53 -24.20
CA LEU A 21 -6.48 6.17 -22.81
C LEU A 21 -6.67 4.64 -22.66
N THR A 22 -5.58 3.90 -22.83
CA THR A 22 -5.59 2.44 -22.64
C THR A 22 -5.65 2.10 -21.14
N ALA A 23 -6.17 0.90 -20.81
CA ALA A 23 -6.26 0.44 -19.42
C ALA A 23 -4.92 0.51 -18.67
N GLN A 24 -3.81 0.15 -19.34
CA GLN A 24 -2.47 0.23 -18.75
C GLN A 24 -2.03 1.66 -18.44
N ARG A 25 -2.46 2.66 -19.23
CA ARG A 25 -2.07 4.07 -19.07
C ARG A 25 -2.93 4.81 -18.05
N THR A 26 -4.14 4.31 -17.82
CA THR A 26 -5.10 4.95 -16.93
C THR A 26 -5.22 4.26 -15.59
N ALA A 27 -4.68 3.05 -15.40
CA ALA A 27 -4.67 2.37 -14.11
C ALA A 27 -3.85 3.13 -13.06
N LEU A 28 -4.23 2.97 -11.78
CA LEU A 28 -3.44 3.48 -10.66
C LEU A 28 -2.09 2.78 -10.59
N GLY A 29 -1.07 3.52 -10.15
CA GLY A 29 0.23 2.95 -9.82
C GLY A 29 0.08 1.85 -8.75
N LYS A 30 0.82 0.76 -8.93
CA LYS A 30 0.86 -0.33 -7.95
C LYS A 30 1.97 -0.08 -6.94
N VAL A 31 1.72 -0.49 -5.71
CA VAL A 31 2.70 -0.56 -4.64
C VAL A 31 2.65 -1.95 -4.03
N SER A 32 3.78 -2.45 -3.55
CA SER A 32 3.84 -3.73 -2.86
C SER A 32 3.29 -3.54 -1.45
N VAL A 33 2.35 -4.39 -1.06
CA VAL A 33 1.70 -4.33 0.26
C VAL A 33 1.68 -5.72 0.87
N ASP A 34 2.04 -5.79 2.15
CA ASP A 34 1.91 -6.99 2.97
C ASP A 34 1.41 -6.60 4.38
N THR A 35 1.11 -7.58 5.22
CA THR A 35 0.54 -7.36 6.56
C THR A 35 1.24 -8.20 7.61
N TRP A 36 1.61 -7.56 8.72
CA TRP A 36 2.09 -8.23 9.92
C TRP A 36 1.77 -7.38 11.15
N GLY A 37 1.48 -8.03 12.29
CA GLY A 37 1.20 -7.36 13.56
C GLY A 37 -0.04 -6.45 13.59
N GLY A 38 -0.93 -6.54 12.59
CA GLY A 38 -2.09 -5.65 12.44
C GLY A 38 -1.82 -4.36 11.68
N TRP A 39 -0.63 -4.23 11.08
CA TRP A 39 -0.26 -3.11 10.22
C TRP A 39 -0.23 -3.51 8.75
N ALA A 40 -0.55 -2.54 7.88
CA ALA A 40 -0.22 -2.61 6.47
C ALA A 40 1.18 -2.06 6.26
N TRP A 41 2.05 -2.85 5.64
CA TRP A 41 3.40 -2.48 5.24
C TRP A 41 3.39 -2.18 3.76
N ILE A 42 3.90 -1.00 3.38
CA ILE A 42 3.92 -0.55 1.98
C ILE A 42 5.37 -0.39 1.55
N ASN A 43 5.72 -0.99 0.42
CA ASN A 43 7.00 -0.79 -0.24
C ASN A 43 6.79 -0.19 -1.63
N LEU A 44 7.54 0.88 -1.92
CA LEU A 44 7.49 1.60 -3.20
C LEU A 44 8.49 1.05 -4.23
N ASP A 45 9.45 0.22 -3.79
CA ASP A 45 10.36 -0.48 -4.68
C ASP A 45 9.61 -1.65 -5.36
N PRO A 46 9.45 -1.63 -6.70
CA PRO A 46 8.78 -2.71 -7.42
C PRO A 46 9.53 -4.04 -7.35
N ASP A 47 10.83 -4.02 -7.05
CA ASP A 47 11.70 -5.19 -6.98
C ASP A 47 11.93 -5.65 -5.53
N CYS A 48 11.10 -5.21 -4.59
CA CYS A 48 11.22 -5.58 -3.18
C CYS A 48 10.98 -7.07 -2.92
N GLY A 49 11.73 -7.63 -1.97
CA GLY A 49 11.49 -8.99 -1.46
C GLY A 49 10.26 -9.08 -0.52
N PRO A 50 9.91 -10.30 -0.07
CA PRO A 50 8.81 -10.53 0.87
C PRO A 50 9.00 -9.81 2.20
N LEU A 51 7.91 -9.34 2.82
CA LEU A 51 7.97 -8.67 4.14
C LEU A 51 8.60 -9.58 5.21
N ALA A 52 8.30 -10.88 5.20
CA ALA A 52 8.82 -11.83 6.16
C ALA A 52 10.36 -11.89 6.18
N GLU A 53 11.00 -11.81 5.00
CA GLU A 53 12.47 -11.80 4.91
C GLU A 53 13.05 -10.50 5.49
N TYR A 54 12.40 -9.36 5.24
CA TYR A 54 12.79 -8.08 5.81
C TYR A 54 12.63 -8.03 7.34
N LEU A 55 11.54 -8.59 7.87
CA LEU A 55 11.27 -8.62 9.31
C LEU A 55 12.23 -9.56 10.06
N GLY A 56 12.72 -10.62 9.42
CA GLY A 56 13.66 -11.56 10.02
C GLY A 56 13.12 -12.15 11.33
N VAL A 57 13.80 -11.89 12.44
CA VAL A 57 13.48 -12.45 13.78
C VAL A 57 12.39 -11.67 14.53
N VAL A 58 11.93 -10.54 13.99
CA VAL A 58 10.96 -9.66 14.66
C VAL A 58 9.62 -10.37 14.97
N PRO A 59 9.03 -11.17 14.07
CA PRO A 59 7.79 -11.89 14.34
C PRO A 59 7.93 -12.84 15.54
N ASP A 60 9.00 -13.63 15.61
CA ASP A 60 9.25 -14.56 16.72
C ASP A 60 9.31 -13.83 18.08
N MET A 61 9.85 -12.62 18.10
CA MET A 61 9.96 -11.81 19.31
C MET A 61 8.65 -11.13 19.70
N LEU A 62 7.84 -10.70 18.71
CA LEU A 62 6.72 -9.77 18.94
C LEU A 62 5.32 -10.37 18.78
N ASP A 63 5.19 -11.49 18.05
CA ASP A 63 3.91 -12.19 17.87
C ASP A 63 3.23 -12.59 19.19
N PRO A 64 3.95 -13.01 20.27
CA PRO A 64 3.32 -13.34 21.54
C PRO A 64 2.55 -12.19 22.20
N PHE A 65 2.86 -10.94 21.86
CA PHE A 65 2.16 -9.77 22.40
C PHE A 65 0.82 -9.49 21.70
N GLY A 66 0.51 -10.18 20.60
CA GLY A 66 -0.78 -10.08 19.92
C GLY A 66 -1.09 -8.65 19.45
N LEU A 67 -0.09 -7.97 18.88
CA LEU A 67 -0.16 -6.57 18.46
C LEU A 67 -1.36 -6.27 17.55
N GLN A 68 -1.76 -7.22 16.71
CA GLN A 68 -2.92 -7.14 15.83
C GLN A 68 -4.26 -6.98 16.55
N ASN A 69 -4.33 -7.30 17.84
CA ASN A 69 -5.54 -7.15 18.66
C ASN A 69 -5.62 -5.76 19.32
N MET A 70 -4.58 -4.94 19.20
CA MET A 70 -4.51 -3.62 19.83
C MET A 70 -5.24 -2.55 19.02
N ARG A 71 -5.59 -1.43 19.69
CA ARG A 71 -6.18 -0.24 19.05
C ARG A 71 -5.40 1.00 19.45
N TYR A 72 -5.22 1.93 18.51
CA TYR A 72 -4.60 3.21 18.84
C TYR A 72 -5.45 3.94 19.89
N ARG A 73 -4.80 4.42 20.96
CA ARG A 73 -5.48 5.25 21.97
C ARG A 73 -5.43 6.73 21.60
N TRP A 74 -4.32 7.18 21.02
CA TRP A 74 -4.09 8.55 20.57
C TRP A 74 -3.02 8.57 19.49
N ARG A 75 -2.97 9.64 18.69
CA ARG A 75 -1.97 9.85 17.62
C ARG A 75 -1.42 11.27 17.72
N LYS A 76 -0.10 11.43 17.59
CA LYS A 76 0.59 12.72 17.58
C LYS A 76 1.60 12.76 16.44
N TRP A 77 1.70 13.90 15.77
CA TRP A 77 2.64 14.16 14.68
C TRP A 77 3.57 15.29 15.11
N ILE A 78 4.86 15.16 14.78
CA ILE A 78 5.88 16.19 15.04
C ILE A 78 6.78 16.28 13.80
N ILE A 79 7.28 17.49 13.53
CA ILE A 79 8.27 17.76 12.49
C ILE A 79 9.58 18.03 13.21
N PHE A 80 10.64 17.33 12.82
CA PHE A 80 11.99 17.55 13.32
C PHE A 80 12.76 18.38 12.29
N ASP A 81 13.37 19.48 12.74
CA ASP A 81 14.38 20.19 11.96
C ASP A 81 15.71 19.47 12.17
N CYS A 82 16.06 18.58 11.24
CA CYS A 82 17.32 17.83 11.21
C CYS A 82 18.24 18.31 10.09
#